data_AF-A0A964D9E1-F1
#
_entry.id   AF-A0A964D9E1-F1
#
_cell.length_a   1.000
_cell.length_b   1.000
_cell.length_c   1.000
_cell.angle_alpha   90.00
_cell.angle_beta   90.00
_cell.angle_gamma   90.00
#
_symmetry.space_group_name_H-M   'P 1'
#
loop_
_entity.id
_entity.type
_entity.pdbx_description
1 polymer ?
#
loop_
_entity_poly.entity_id
_entity_poly.type
_entity_poly.pdbx_seq_one_letter_code
_entity_poly.pdbx_strand_id
1 'polypeptide(L)'
;MITEELLINRAGFEENIRKLIGRPVLLIELDVFALPCGCAGITANMRGLEVDDLEVFEPQILPLVKEMAIKLGVKPTVTFARLVPGSSIVASLNWRALCPRCYPEFARGESKMPRPDLYLLQFERRK
;
A
#
# COMPACT_ATOMS: atom_id res chain seq x y z
N MET A 1 -22.34 -7.40 3.73
CA MET A 1 -21.91 -7.63 2.33
C MET A 1 -20.46 -7.18 2.19
N ILE A 2 -19.50 -8.10 2.31
CA ILE A 2 -18.07 -7.74 2.33
C ILE A 2 -17.62 -7.21 0.96
N THR A 3 -18.14 -7.79 -0.14
CA THR A 3 -17.75 -7.43 -1.50
C THR A 3 -18.26 -6.06 -1.95
N GLU A 4 -19.46 -5.64 -1.54
CA GLU A 4 -19.97 -4.31 -1.85
C GLU A 4 -19.12 -3.22 -1.18
N GLU A 5 -18.76 -3.41 0.09
CA GLU A 5 -17.89 -2.49 0.80
C GLU A 5 -16.51 -2.39 0.14
N LEU A 6 -15.95 -3.52 -0.33
CA LEU A 6 -14.70 -3.53 -1.09
C LEU A 6 -14.83 -2.76 -2.40
N LEU A 7 -15.93 -2.92 -3.14
CA LEU A 7 -16.17 -2.20 -4.39
C LEU A 7 -16.23 -0.68 -4.17
N ILE A 8 -16.93 -0.22 -3.13
CA ILE A 8 -17.04 1.20 -2.77
C ILE A 8 -15.66 1.76 -2.38
N ASN A 9 -14.93 1.07 -1.51
CA ASN A 9 -13.60 1.50 -1.06
C ASN A 9 -12.59 1.54 -2.22
N ARG A 10 -12.58 0.51 -3.07
CA ARG A 10 -11.73 0.42 -4.25
C ARG A 10 -12.00 1.58 -5.22
N ALA A 11 -13.26 1.82 -5.55
CA ALA A 11 -13.65 2.88 -6.48
C ALA A 11 -13.33 4.28 -5.92
N GLY A 12 -13.62 4.53 -4.64
CA GLY A 12 -13.34 5.81 -4.01
C GLY A 12 -11.84 6.12 -3.92
N PHE A 13 -11.03 5.11 -3.60
CA PHE A 13 -9.58 5.28 -3.56
C PHE A 13 -8.98 5.52 -4.95
N GLU A 14 -9.42 4.77 -5.97
CA GLU A 14 -9.00 5.02 -7.35
C GLU A 14 -9.29 6.46 -7.76
N GLU A 15 -10.50 6.95 -7.52
CA GLU A 15 -10.91 8.31 -7.87
C GLU A 15 -10.07 9.37 -7.15
N ASN A 16 -9.80 9.18 -5.87
CA ASN A 16 -8.96 10.10 -5.09
C ASN A 16 -7.52 10.13 -5.61
N ILE A 17 -6.94 8.96 -5.91
CA ILE A 17 -5.58 8.89 -6.48
C ILE A 17 -5.55 9.53 -7.88
N ARG A 18 -6.54 9.26 -8.74
CA ARG A 18 -6.60 9.88 -10.08
C ARG A 18 -6.65 11.41 -10.01
N LYS A 19 -7.45 11.96 -9.10
CA LYS A 19 -7.52 13.41 -8.86
C LYS A 19 -6.20 13.99 -8.36
N LEU A 20 -5.53 13.28 -7.47
CA LEU A 20 -4.27 13.70 -6.87
C LEU A 20 -3.13 13.72 -7.90
N ILE A 21 -3.01 12.67 -8.71
CA ILE A 21 -1.92 12.55 -9.69
C ILE A 21 -2.20 13.36 -10.97
N GLY A 22 -3.48 13.56 -11.34
CA GLY A 22 -3.86 14.32 -12.53
C GLY A 22 -3.63 13.57 -13.85
N ARG A 23 -3.41 12.25 -13.80
CA ARG A 23 -3.26 11.36 -14.98
C ARG A 23 -4.03 10.05 -14.78
N PRO A 24 -4.24 9.25 -15.85
CA PRO A 24 -4.92 7.96 -15.71
C PRO A 24 -4.16 7.00 -14.78
N VAL A 25 -4.80 6.65 -13.65
CA VAL A 25 -4.37 5.61 -12.70
C VAL A 25 -5.53 4.64 -12.53
N LEU A 26 -5.25 3.34 -12.49
CA LEU A 26 -6.26 2.29 -12.35
C LEU A 26 -5.97 1.44 -11.11
N LEU A 27 -6.98 1.22 -10.27
CA LEU A 27 -6.93 0.22 -9.21
C LEU A 27 -7.69 -1.01 -9.71
N ILE A 28 -6.96 -2.00 -10.22
CA ILE A 28 -7.54 -3.16 -10.91
C ILE A 28 -8.24 -4.08 -9.92
N GLU A 29 -7.64 -4.29 -8.76
CA GLU A 29 -8.11 -5.23 -7.75
C GLU A 29 -7.71 -4.77 -6.35
N LEU A 30 -8.62 -4.96 -5.40
CA LEU A 30 -8.40 -4.69 -3.98
C LEU A 30 -8.56 -5.99 -3.19
N ASP A 31 -7.46 -6.51 -2.68
CA ASP A 31 -7.41 -7.74 -1.91
C ASP A 31 -7.36 -7.43 -0.43
N VAL A 32 -8.21 -8.08 0.37
CA VAL A 32 -8.06 -8.13 1.83
C VAL A 32 -7.72 -9.56 2.20
N PHE A 33 -6.61 -9.76 2.91
CA PHE A 33 -6.04 -11.09 3.07
C PHE A 33 -5.49 -11.35 4.48
N ALA A 34 -5.38 -12.65 4.79
CA ALA A 34 -4.65 -13.19 5.92
C ALA A 34 -3.74 -14.32 5.43
N LEU A 35 -2.44 -14.22 5.73
CA LEU A 35 -1.41 -15.15 5.26
C LEU A 35 -1.08 -16.20 6.33
N PRO A 36 -0.61 -17.41 5.92
CA PRO A 36 -0.19 -18.47 6.84
C PRO A 36 0.89 -18.06 7.86
N CYS A 37 1.72 -17.06 7.56
CA CYS A 37 2.72 -16.56 8.50
C CYS A 37 2.14 -15.71 9.63
N GLY A 38 0.84 -15.39 9.59
CA GLY A 38 0.15 -14.51 10.53
C GLY A 38 0.15 -13.03 10.12
N CYS A 39 0.73 -12.67 8.97
CA CYS A 39 0.55 -11.33 8.41
C CYS A 39 -0.87 -11.20 7.83
N ALA A 40 -1.47 -10.04 7.97
CA ALA A 40 -2.73 -9.70 7.33
C ALA A 40 -2.63 -8.30 6.73
N GLY A 41 -3.50 -7.96 5.80
CA GLY A 41 -3.45 -6.65 5.20
C GLY A 41 -4.30 -6.52 3.96
N ILE A 42 -3.98 -5.49 3.20
CA ILE A 42 -4.67 -5.15 1.98
C ILE A 42 -3.63 -4.88 0.90
N THR A 43 -3.94 -5.29 -0.31
CA THR A 43 -3.17 -4.98 -1.50
C THR A 43 -4.09 -4.30 -2.52
N ALA A 44 -3.69 -3.10 -2.95
CA ALA A 44 -4.30 -2.42 -4.08
C ALA A 44 -3.40 -2.66 -5.30
N ASN A 45 -3.86 -3.45 -6.26
CA ASN A 45 -3.14 -3.71 -7.51
C ASN A 45 -3.38 -2.54 -8.46
N MET A 46 -2.30 -1.81 -8.79
CA MET A 46 -2.37 -0.51 -9.46
C MET A 46 -1.73 -0.55 -10.85
N ARG A 47 -2.16 0.34 -11.75
CA ARG A 47 -1.43 0.71 -12.97
C ARG A 47 -1.42 2.21 -13.17
N GLY A 48 -0.35 2.71 -13.78
CA GLY A 48 -0.20 4.13 -14.09
C GLY A 48 0.31 4.97 -12.92
N LEU A 49 0.89 4.35 -11.88
CA LEU A 49 1.55 5.03 -10.77
C LEU A 49 3.06 4.70 -10.81
N GLU A 50 3.89 5.69 -10.49
CA GLU A 50 5.34 5.58 -10.46
C GLU A 50 5.89 5.96 -9.07
N VAL A 51 7.15 5.59 -8.80
CA VAL A 51 7.83 5.93 -7.54
C VAL A 51 7.84 7.44 -7.30
N ASP A 52 8.10 8.24 -8.33
CA ASP A 52 8.15 9.70 -8.22
C ASP A 52 6.81 10.29 -7.74
N ASP A 53 5.67 9.71 -8.16
CA ASP A 53 4.35 10.12 -7.67
C ASP A 53 4.23 9.86 -6.17
N LEU A 54 4.77 8.72 -5.71
CA LEU A 54 4.77 8.37 -4.29
C LEU A 54 5.64 9.31 -3.47
N GLU A 55 6.79 9.71 -4.01
CA GLU A 55 7.70 10.66 -3.35
C GLU A 55 7.07 12.04 -3.22
N VAL A 56 6.46 12.55 -4.30
CA VAL A 56 5.87 13.89 -4.34
C VAL A 56 4.58 13.97 -3.52
N PHE A 57 3.73 12.94 -3.61
CA PHE A 57 2.39 12.96 -3.02
C PHE A 57 2.26 12.09 -1.76
N GLU A 58 3.36 11.65 -1.15
CA GLU A 58 3.37 10.85 0.09
C GLU A 58 2.45 11.42 1.19
N PRO A 59 2.49 12.74 1.49
CA PRO A 59 1.67 13.33 2.54
C PRO A 59 0.16 13.24 2.27
N GLN A 60 -0.24 13.18 1.00
CA GLN A 60 -1.65 13.08 0.57
C GLN A 60 -2.09 11.63 0.39
N ILE A 61 -1.19 10.74 -0.04
CA ILE A 61 -1.48 9.31 -0.22
C ILE A 61 -1.64 8.60 1.12
N LEU A 62 -0.76 8.86 2.10
CA LEU A 62 -0.81 8.17 3.40
C LEU A 62 -2.16 8.31 4.14
N PRO A 63 -2.80 9.49 4.19
CA PRO A 63 -4.15 9.63 4.73
C PRO A 63 -5.19 8.76 4.02
N LEU A 64 -5.16 8.68 2.69
CA LEU A 64 -6.09 7.86 1.91
C LEU A 64 -5.92 6.36 2.23
N VAL A 65 -4.67 5.92 2.36
CA VAL A 65 -4.34 4.55 2.79
C VAL A 65 -4.89 4.26 4.18
N LYS A 66 -4.67 5.17 5.12
CA LYS A 66 -5.12 5.04 6.51
C LYS A 66 -6.65 5.00 6.60
N GLU A 67 -7.34 5.85 5.83
CA GLU A 67 -8.79 5.88 5.77
C GLU A 67 -9.35 4.52 5.29
N MET A 68 -8.80 3.98 4.20
CA MET A 68 -9.21 2.67 3.69
C MET A 68 -8.93 1.55 4.70
N ALA A 69 -7.75 1.57 5.34
CA ALA A 69 -7.40 0.57 6.33
C ALA A 69 -8.37 0.57 7.53
N ILE A 70 -8.77 1.75 8.01
CA ILE A 70 -9.77 1.90 9.08
C ILE A 70 -11.12 1.33 8.65
N LYS A 71 -11.61 1.69 7.45
CA LYS A 71 -12.90 1.20 6.92
C LYS A 71 -12.92 -0.32 6.83
N LEU A 72 -11.83 -0.93 6.38
CA LEU A 72 -11.70 -2.38 6.21
C LEU A 72 -11.19 -3.11 7.46
N GLY A 73 -11.09 -2.44 8.60
CA GLY A 73 -10.73 -3.06 9.89
C GLY A 73 -9.27 -3.53 9.99
N VAL A 74 -8.38 -3.02 9.15
CA VAL A 74 -6.96 -3.37 9.14
C VAL A 74 -6.15 -2.30 9.88
N LYS A 75 -5.26 -2.73 10.79
CA LYS A 75 -4.30 -1.86 11.49
C LYS A 75 -2.89 -2.10 10.94
N PRO A 76 -2.49 -1.42 9.84
CA PRO A 76 -1.21 -1.69 9.21
C PRO A 76 -0.06 -1.16 10.06
N THR A 77 0.97 -1.98 10.23
CA THR A 77 2.25 -1.58 10.84
C THR A 77 3.26 -1.13 9.78
N VAL A 78 3.01 -1.48 8.51
CA VAL A 78 3.84 -1.08 7.38
C VAL A 78 2.98 -0.76 6.16
N THR A 79 3.37 0.29 5.45
CA THR A 79 2.81 0.69 4.16
C THR A 79 3.95 0.82 3.16
N PHE A 80 3.82 0.14 2.02
CA PHE A 80 4.85 0.14 0.99
C PHE A 80 4.24 -0.09 -0.40
N ALA A 81 4.95 0.39 -1.41
CA ALA A 81 4.72 0.04 -2.79
C ALA A 81 5.62 -1.13 -3.20
N ARG A 82 5.07 -2.03 -4.01
CA ARG A 82 5.85 -3.02 -4.74
C ARG A 82 6.08 -2.51 -6.16
N LEU A 83 7.32 -2.56 -6.60
CA LEU A 83 7.73 -2.10 -7.92
C LEU A 83 7.78 -3.24 -8.91
N VAL A 84 7.52 -2.95 -10.19
CA VAL A 84 7.86 -3.86 -11.28
C VAL A 84 9.39 -3.91 -11.37
N PRO A 85 10.02 -5.10 -11.27
CA PRO A 85 11.48 -5.22 -11.24
C PRO A 85 12.17 -4.49 -12.39
N GLY A 86 13.16 -3.65 -12.05
CA GLY A 86 13.94 -2.89 -13.04
C GLY A 86 13.24 -1.64 -13.58
N SER A 87 12.17 -1.15 -12.94
CA SER A 87 11.46 0.06 -13.37
C SER A 87 11.00 0.93 -12.20
N SER A 88 10.54 2.15 -12.49
CA SER A 88 9.85 3.05 -11.54
C SER A 88 8.37 2.70 -11.36
N ILE A 89 7.83 1.71 -12.07
CA ILE A 89 6.40 1.42 -12.12
C ILE A 89 5.96 0.76 -10.81
N VAL A 90 4.93 1.31 -10.18
CA VAL A 90 4.29 0.73 -9.00
C VAL A 90 3.29 -0.34 -9.46
N ALA A 91 3.55 -1.59 -9.09
CA ALA A 91 2.65 -2.72 -9.34
C ALA A 91 1.51 -2.78 -8.31
N SER A 92 1.79 -2.47 -7.06
CA SER A 92 0.77 -2.44 -6.01
C SER A 92 1.16 -1.57 -4.83
N LEU A 93 0.15 -1.05 -4.14
CA LEU A 93 0.30 -0.49 -2.81
C LEU A 93 -0.16 -1.52 -1.77
N ASN A 94 0.59 -1.63 -0.69
CA ASN A 94 0.40 -2.65 0.33
C ASN A 94 0.38 -1.98 1.70
N TRP A 95 -0.64 -2.29 2.51
CA TRP A 95 -0.70 -1.89 3.90
C TRP A 95 -0.94 -3.13 4.76
N ARG A 96 0.07 -3.52 5.55
CA ARG A 96 0.15 -4.82 6.21
C ARG A 96 0.35 -4.69 7.71
N ALA A 97 -0.37 -5.52 8.46
CA ALA A 97 -0.05 -5.88 9.83
C ALA A 97 0.97 -7.01 9.81
N LEU A 98 2.21 -6.73 10.23
CA LEU A 98 3.29 -7.71 10.19
C LEU A 98 3.26 -8.61 11.43
N CYS A 99 3.44 -9.92 11.21
CA CYS A 99 3.72 -10.87 12.28
C CYS A 99 5.16 -10.69 12.82
N PRO A 100 5.49 -11.25 14.00
CA PRO A 100 6.83 -11.17 14.57
C PRO A 100 7.95 -11.71 13.66
N ARG A 101 7.62 -12.64 12.76
CA ARG A 101 8.60 -13.24 11.83
C ARG A 101 8.95 -12.30 10.67
N CYS A 102 7.99 -11.56 10.13
CA CYS A 102 8.21 -10.67 8.98
C CYS A 102 8.65 -9.26 9.38
N TYR A 103 8.36 -8.81 10.61
CA TYR A 103 8.76 -7.49 11.11
C TYR A 103 10.27 -7.18 10.92
N PRO A 104 11.22 -8.10 11.21
CA PRO A 104 12.65 -7.83 11.06
C PRO A 104 13.09 -7.50 9.63
N GLU A 105 12.37 -7.97 8.60
CA GLU A 105 12.71 -7.66 7.21
C GLU A 105 12.58 -6.16 6.91
N PHE A 106 11.64 -5.49 7.56
CA PHE A 106 11.40 -4.05 7.42
C PHE A 106 12.17 -3.23 8.46
N ALA A 107 12.40 -3.79 9.65
CA ALA A 107 13.04 -3.07 10.75
C ALA A 107 14.55 -2.85 10.59
N ARG A 108 15.22 -3.70 9.81
CA ARG A 108 16.67 -3.63 9.59
C ARG A 108 17.09 -2.54 8.58
N GLY A 109 16.17 -2.07 7.75
CA GLY A 109 16.44 -1.02 6.77
C GLY A 109 16.31 0.37 7.39
N GLU A 110 17.23 1.27 7.04
CA GLU A 110 17.10 2.72 7.30
C GLU A 110 16.63 3.49 6.07
N SER A 111 16.71 2.88 4.88
CA SER A 111 16.30 3.47 3.61
C SER A 111 14.82 3.26 3.32
N LYS A 112 14.26 4.13 2.47
CA LYS A 112 12.94 3.89 1.85
C LYS A 112 12.93 2.70 0.89
N MET A 113 14.09 2.17 0.49
CA MET A 113 14.19 1.00 -0.37
C MET A 113 14.93 -0.14 0.35
N PRO A 114 14.24 -0.90 1.23
CA PRO A 114 14.86 -2.04 1.91
C PRO A 114 15.21 -3.17 0.93
N ARG A 115 14.57 -3.21 -0.24
CA ARG A 115 14.85 -4.11 -1.36
C ARG A 115 14.59 -3.41 -2.70
N PRO A 116 15.18 -3.88 -3.82
CA PRO A 116 14.94 -3.29 -5.13
C PRO A 116 13.49 -3.33 -5.62
N ASP A 117 12.68 -4.28 -5.11
CA ASP A 117 11.26 -4.43 -5.46
C ASP A 117 10.30 -3.68 -4.52
N LEU A 118 10.83 -2.93 -3.54
CA LEU A 118 10.04 -2.34 -2.46
C LEU A 118 10.39 -0.86 -2.26
N TYR A 119 9.35 -0.05 -2.16
CA TYR A 119 9.45 1.36 -1.74
C TYR A 119 8.56 1.60 -0.51
N LEU A 120 9.17 1.96 0.61
CA LEU A 120 8.55 2.11 1.92
C LEU A 120 7.97 3.53 2.06
N LEU A 121 6.67 3.59 2.35
CA LEU A 121 5.94 4.85 2.61
C LEU A 121 5.83 5.13 4.10
N GLN A 122 5.54 4.10 4.90
CA GLN A 122 5.40 4.23 6.34
C GLN A 122 5.75 2.93 7.04
N PHE A 123 6.43 3.02 8.18
CA PHE A 123 6.69 1.88 9.03
C PHE A 123 6.63 2.27 10.51
N GLU A 124 5.71 1.65 11.25
CA GLU A 124 5.58 1.81 12.69
C GLU A 124 6.56 0.87 13.40
N ARG A 125 7.69 1.43 13.84
CA ARG A 125 8.67 0.68 14.64
C ARG A 125 8.06 0.40 16.03
N ARG A 126 8.10 -0.86 16.44
CA ARG A 126 7.84 -1.28 17.83
C ARG A 126 8.94 -0.66 18.69
N LYS A 127 8.54 0.13 19.69
CA LYS A 127 9.43 0.61 20.75
C LYS A 127 9.79 -0.52 21.69
#